data_AF-A0A7X7LLF4-F1
#
_entry.id   AF-A0A7X7LLF4-F1
#
_cell.length_a   1.000
_cell.length_b   1.000
_cell.length_c   1.000
_cell.angle_alpha   90.00
_cell.angle_beta   90.00
_cell.angle_gamma   90.00
#
_symmetry.space_group_name_H-M   'P 1'
#
loop_
_entity.id
_entity.type
_entity.pdbx_description
1 polymer ?
#
loop_
_entity_poly.entity_id
_entity_poly.type
_entity_poly.pdbx_seq_one_letter_code
_entity_poly.pdbx_strand_id
1 'polypeptide(L)'
;MTVDEEKNDDQIILEKPVIYLYPEEKTDVRVTLDYNGKLFVTYPGYKDGWNVTAYPDGTIINKADNKEYSYLFWEGNSTIMYDFTTGFIVSGKDTEQFLQEKLKFMGLTPREYNEFIVYWLPKMIDNPYNLISFQHETYTNNAVLEITPPPDSMQRIFMAFKPLKHKIDIPEQNLEPFLREGFAVIEWGGSEVTD
;
A
#
# COMPACT_ATOMS: atom_id res chain seq x y z
N MET A 1 5.02 37.67 6.43
CA MET A 1 6.10 36.66 6.54
C MET A 1 5.41 35.33 6.66
N THR A 2 5.14 34.69 5.52
CA THR A 2 4.75 33.29 5.48
C THR A 2 6.00 32.49 5.82
N VAL A 3 5.90 31.65 6.85
CA VAL A 3 6.93 30.68 7.14
C VAL A 3 6.83 29.67 6.02
N ASP A 4 7.75 29.74 5.07
CA ASP A 4 8.00 28.65 4.14
C ASP A 4 8.30 27.43 5.01
N GLU A 5 7.39 26.44 5.01
CA GLU A 5 7.69 25.13 5.55
C GLU A 5 8.90 24.62 4.76
N GLU A 6 10.07 24.59 5.40
CA GLU A 6 11.26 23.95 4.87
C GLU A 6 10.84 22.56 4.39
N LYS A 7 10.90 22.32 3.08
CA LYS A 7 10.92 20.98 2.51
C LYS A 7 12.10 20.28 3.16
N ASN A 8 11.80 19.46 4.16
CA ASN A 8 12.78 18.57 4.73
C ASN A 8 13.02 17.49 3.67
N ASP A 9 14.13 17.61 2.93
CA ASP A 9 14.48 16.78 1.76
C ASP A 9 14.55 15.27 2.09
N ASP A 10 14.52 14.90 3.37
CA ASP A 10 14.57 13.52 3.87
C ASP A 10 13.18 12.86 4.03
N GLN A 11 12.08 13.56 3.72
CA GLN A 11 10.73 12.99 3.86
C GLN A 11 10.23 12.33 2.57
N ILE A 12 9.85 11.06 2.67
CA ILE A 12 9.14 10.36 1.61
C ILE A 12 7.63 10.40 1.85
N ILE A 13 6.86 10.36 0.76
CA ILE A 13 5.41 10.28 0.79
C ILE A 13 4.98 8.82 0.59
N LEU A 14 4.17 8.31 1.52
CA LEU A 14 3.49 7.03 1.39
C LEU A 14 2.10 7.31 0.81
N GLU A 15 1.92 6.90 -0.44
CA GLU A 15 0.73 7.17 -1.24
C GLU A 15 -0.14 5.93 -1.38
N LYS A 16 -1.44 6.14 -1.22
CA LYS A 16 -2.47 5.13 -1.39
C LYS A 16 -2.29 3.79 -0.66
N PRO A 17 -1.82 3.73 0.61
CA PRO A 17 -2.25 2.66 1.48
C PRO A 17 -3.78 2.53 1.51
N VAL A 18 -4.29 1.42 1.00
CA VAL A 18 -5.70 1.03 1.09
C VAL A 18 -5.82 -0.34 1.77
N ILE A 19 -6.73 -0.46 2.72
CA ILE A 19 -6.93 -1.65 3.54
C ILE A 19 -8.33 -2.22 3.26
N TYR A 20 -8.36 -3.42 2.68
CA TYR A 20 -9.57 -4.21 2.46
C TYR A 20 -9.75 -5.22 3.59
N LEU A 21 -11.00 -5.42 4.02
CA LEU A 21 -11.37 -6.33 5.09
C LEU A 21 -12.34 -7.38 4.53
N TYR A 22 -11.96 -8.67 4.61
CA TYR A 22 -12.74 -9.79 4.08
C TYR A 22 -13.04 -10.81 5.19
N PRO A 23 -13.95 -10.52 6.14
CA PRO A 23 -14.37 -11.49 7.14
C PRO A 23 -15.21 -12.61 6.51
N GLU A 24 -15.33 -13.77 7.16
CA GLU A 24 -16.18 -14.88 6.68
C GLU A 24 -17.68 -14.58 6.83
N GLU A 25 -18.05 -13.74 7.80
CA GLU A 25 -19.40 -13.26 8.02
C GLU A 25 -19.41 -11.76 8.29
N LYS A 26 -20.60 -11.17 8.47
CA LYS A 26 -20.70 -9.75 8.83
C LYS A 26 -20.03 -9.53 10.20
N THR A 27 -18.96 -8.76 10.24
CA THR A 27 -18.13 -8.60 11.45
C THR A 27 -17.87 -7.14 11.75
N ASP A 28 -17.99 -6.77 13.03
CA ASP A 28 -17.52 -5.48 13.49
C ASP A 28 -16.00 -5.53 13.70
N VAL A 29 -15.29 -4.63 13.03
CA VAL A 29 -13.84 -4.58 13.01
C VAL A 29 -13.35 -3.21 13.49
N ARG A 30 -12.39 -3.20 14.41
CA ARG A 30 -11.59 -2.02 14.76
C ARG A 30 -10.22 -2.15 14.10
N VAL A 31 -9.80 -1.10 13.39
CA VAL A 31 -8.47 -0.98 12.78
C VAL A 31 -7.79 0.26 13.34
N THR A 32 -6.61 0.11 13.92
CA THR A 32 -5.76 1.20 14.37
C THR A 32 -4.41 1.14 13.67
N LEU A 33 -3.86 2.31 13.38
CA LEU A 33 -2.59 2.51 12.72
C LEU A 33 -1.67 3.31 13.68
N ASP A 34 -0.62 2.65 14.16
CA ASP A 34 0.51 3.29 14.80
C ASP A 34 1.58 3.58 13.73
N TYR A 35 1.64 4.84 13.32
CA TYR A 35 2.45 5.28 12.19
C TYR A 35 3.57 6.20 12.65
N ASN A 36 4.81 5.80 12.38
CA ASN A 36 5.99 6.62 12.61
C ASN A 36 6.15 7.66 11.47
N GLY A 37 5.27 8.64 11.51
CA GLY A 37 5.19 9.71 10.52
C GLY A 37 3.98 10.60 10.77
N LYS A 38 3.61 11.41 9.78
CA LYS A 38 2.43 12.26 9.86
C LYS A 38 1.41 11.87 8.81
N LEU A 39 0.21 11.52 9.25
CA LEU A 39 -0.96 11.36 8.37
C LEU A 39 -1.44 12.73 7.92
N PHE A 40 -1.77 12.86 6.63
CA PHE A 40 -2.38 14.09 6.10
C PHE A 40 -3.64 13.84 5.28
N VAL A 41 -3.86 12.64 4.74
CA VAL A 41 -5.16 12.23 4.20
C VAL A 41 -5.58 10.91 4.81
N THR A 42 -6.86 10.80 5.16
CA THR A 42 -7.49 9.54 5.56
C THR A 42 -8.92 9.52 5.06
N TYR A 43 -9.40 8.35 4.61
CA TYR A 43 -10.76 8.20 4.10
C TYR A 43 -11.27 6.77 4.35
N PRO A 44 -12.33 6.56 5.15
CA PRO A 44 -13.06 7.53 5.98
C PRO A 44 -12.13 8.29 6.96
N GLY A 45 -12.60 9.40 7.53
CA GLY A 45 -11.79 10.19 8.45
C GLY A 45 -11.26 9.37 9.63
N TYR A 46 -9.95 9.40 9.83
CA TYR A 46 -9.26 8.70 10.92
C TYR A 46 -9.32 9.52 12.22
N LYS A 47 -9.79 8.88 13.30
CA LYS A 47 -9.84 9.47 14.65
C LYS A 47 -8.83 8.74 15.55
N ASP A 48 -9.32 7.91 16.45
CA ASP A 48 -8.58 7.00 17.32
C ASP A 48 -8.51 5.58 16.74
N GLY A 49 -8.75 5.46 15.42
CA GLY A 49 -8.99 4.20 14.72
C GLY A 49 -10.24 4.25 13.85
N TRP A 50 -10.33 3.35 12.89
CA TRP A 50 -11.55 3.08 12.16
C TRP A 50 -12.35 1.99 12.88
N ASN A 51 -13.60 2.28 13.19
CA ASN A 51 -14.54 1.28 13.69
C ASN A 51 -15.58 1.07 12.60
N VAL A 52 -15.58 -0.11 11.99
CA VAL A 52 -16.42 -0.42 10.83
C VAL A 52 -17.18 -1.72 11.04
N THR A 53 -18.21 -1.92 10.24
CA THR A 53 -18.84 -3.22 10.03
C THR A 53 -18.41 -3.70 8.63
N ALA A 54 -17.62 -4.77 8.57
CA ALA A 54 -17.11 -5.35 7.34
C ALA A 54 -17.97 -6.54 6.88
N TYR A 55 -18.02 -6.76 5.57
CA TYR A 55 -18.81 -7.81 4.93
C TYR A 55 -17.90 -8.70 4.07
N PRO A 56 -18.29 -9.98 3.83
CA PRO A 56 -17.44 -10.92 3.09
C PRO A 56 -17.08 -10.50 1.65
N ASP A 57 -17.86 -9.60 1.04
CA ASP A 57 -17.59 -9.06 -0.30
C ASP A 57 -16.59 -7.88 -0.32
N GLY A 58 -16.06 -7.51 0.85
CA GLY A 58 -15.13 -6.39 1.05
C GLY A 58 -15.82 -5.04 1.30
N THR A 59 -17.15 -4.98 1.31
CA THR A 59 -17.88 -3.77 1.66
C THR A 59 -17.68 -3.44 3.14
N ILE A 60 -17.46 -2.17 3.47
CA ILE A 60 -17.40 -1.71 4.85
C ILE A 60 -18.38 -0.57 5.11
N ILE A 61 -19.05 -0.60 6.26
CA ILE A 61 -19.86 0.51 6.76
C ILE A 61 -19.10 1.17 7.90
N ASN A 62 -18.73 2.43 7.73
CA ASN A 62 -18.06 3.19 8.78
C ASN A 62 -19.05 3.59 9.88
N LYS A 63 -18.79 3.21 11.13
CA LYS A 63 -19.73 3.47 12.23
C LYS A 63 -19.83 4.95 12.61
N ALA A 64 -18.80 5.74 12.27
CA ALA A 64 -18.76 7.16 12.65
C ALA A 64 -19.73 8.04 11.82
N ASP A 65 -20.03 7.66 10.58
CA ASP A 65 -20.91 8.39 9.67
C ASP A 65 -22.00 7.53 9.03
N ASN A 66 -22.01 6.22 9.30
CA ASN A 66 -22.93 5.23 8.78
C ASN A 66 -22.96 5.18 7.23
N LYS A 67 -21.84 5.48 6.58
CA LYS A 67 -21.69 5.41 5.12
C LYS A 67 -20.92 4.18 4.68
N GLU A 68 -21.16 3.80 3.44
CA GLU A 68 -20.49 2.69 2.76
C GLU A 68 -19.18 3.13 2.11
N TYR A 69 -18.16 2.28 2.23
CA TYR A 69 -16.85 2.45 1.63
C TYR A 69 -16.33 1.13 1.08
N SER A 70 -15.41 1.19 0.13
CA SER A 70 -14.75 0.01 -0.45
C SER A 70 -13.52 -0.45 0.32
N TYR A 71 -12.90 0.43 1.11
CA TYR A 71 -11.67 0.20 1.87
C TYR A 71 -11.45 1.34 2.86
N LEU A 72 -10.54 1.14 3.80
CA LEU A 72 -9.91 2.22 4.58
C LEU A 72 -8.71 2.75 3.80
N PHE A 73 -8.50 4.05 3.78
CA PHE A 73 -7.42 4.69 3.04
C PHE A 73 -6.68 5.67 3.93
N TRP A 74 -5.36 5.74 3.74
CA TRP A 74 -4.53 6.76 4.35
C TRP A 74 -3.35 7.16 3.46
N GLU A 75 -2.87 8.39 3.64
CA GLU A 75 -1.60 8.88 3.10
C GLU A 75 -0.86 9.65 4.19
N GLY A 76 0.45 9.56 4.14
CA GLY A 76 1.30 10.17 5.14
C GLY A 76 2.71 10.41 4.63
N ASN A 77 3.49 11.12 5.42
CA ASN A 77 4.93 11.27 5.21
C ASN A 77 5.71 10.62 6.35
N SER A 78 6.93 10.19 6.06
CA SER A 78 7.85 9.61 7.04
C SER A 78 9.29 9.83 6.58
N THR A 79 10.25 9.63 7.47
CA THR A 79 11.69 9.67 7.18
C THR A 79 12.26 8.26 6.94
N ILE A 80 11.39 7.31 6.59
CA ILE A 80 11.78 5.93 6.32
C ILE A 80 12.62 5.84 5.04
N MET A 81 13.65 5.01 5.08
CA MET A 81 14.51 4.74 3.93
C MET A 81 14.22 3.33 3.41
N TYR A 82 13.83 3.24 2.14
CA TYR A 82 13.55 1.95 1.50
C TYR A 82 14.78 1.28 0.92
N ASP A 83 14.78 -0.04 0.99
CA ASP A 83 15.88 -0.87 0.51
C ASP A 83 15.67 -1.25 -0.97
N PHE A 84 16.67 -0.93 -1.78
CA PHE A 84 16.73 -1.21 -3.22
C PHE A 84 17.91 -2.13 -3.57
N THR A 85 18.49 -2.84 -2.59
CA THR A 85 19.54 -3.85 -2.83
C THR A 85 19.06 -5.00 -3.71
N THR A 86 17.77 -5.32 -3.66
CA THR A 86 17.09 -6.24 -4.59
C THR A 86 15.83 -5.57 -5.14
N GLY A 87 15.39 -6.01 -6.32
CA GLY A 87 14.23 -5.41 -6.97
C GLY A 87 14.10 -5.87 -8.41
N PHE A 88 13.31 -5.15 -9.18
CA PHE A 88 13.04 -5.45 -10.59
C PHE A 88 13.32 -4.23 -11.44
N ILE A 89 14.04 -4.41 -12.55
CA ILE A 89 14.25 -3.37 -13.55
C ILE A 89 13.29 -3.60 -14.71
N VAL A 90 12.28 -2.76 -14.81
CA VAL A 90 11.16 -2.92 -15.74
C VAL A 90 11.10 -1.73 -16.67
N SER A 91 10.92 -1.93 -17.98
CA SER A 91 10.71 -0.79 -18.88
C SER A 91 9.34 -0.15 -18.60
N GLY A 92 9.18 1.15 -18.84
CA GLY A 92 7.87 1.81 -18.66
C GLY A 92 6.75 1.10 -19.44
N LYS A 93 7.06 0.63 -20.65
CA LYS A 93 6.13 -0.09 -21.54
C LYS A 93 5.71 -1.46 -21.02
N ASP A 94 6.57 -2.14 -20.27
CA ASP A 94 6.30 -3.48 -19.74
C ASP A 94 5.72 -3.43 -18.30
N THR A 95 5.57 -2.23 -17.73
CA THR A 95 5.20 -2.05 -16.32
C THR A 95 3.80 -2.60 -16.02
N GLU A 96 2.83 -2.44 -16.91
CA GLU A 96 1.48 -2.98 -16.73
C GLU A 96 1.50 -4.50 -16.56
N GLN A 97 2.11 -5.20 -17.52
CA GLN A 97 2.21 -6.66 -17.52
C GLN A 97 2.97 -7.16 -16.28
N PHE A 98 4.07 -6.49 -15.94
CA PHE A 98 4.86 -6.82 -14.75
C PHE A 98 4.02 -6.70 -13.47
N LEU A 99 3.35 -5.58 -13.26
CA LEU A 99 2.53 -5.37 -12.06
C LEU A 99 1.40 -6.39 -12.00
N GLN A 100 0.71 -6.65 -13.12
CA GLN A 100 -0.37 -7.64 -13.15
C GLN A 100 0.12 -9.03 -12.77
N GLU A 101 1.29 -9.46 -13.27
CA GLU A 101 1.89 -10.75 -12.92
C GLU A 101 2.27 -10.83 -11.44
N LYS A 102 3.08 -9.87 -10.95
CA LYS A 102 3.64 -9.93 -9.58
C LYS A 102 2.58 -9.71 -8.51
N LEU A 103 1.65 -8.77 -8.70
CA LEU A 103 0.57 -8.54 -7.74
C LEU A 103 -0.37 -9.75 -7.64
N LYS A 104 -0.71 -10.37 -8.78
CA LYS A 104 -1.48 -11.62 -8.79
C LYS A 104 -0.73 -12.74 -8.07
N PHE A 105 0.58 -12.88 -8.31
CA PHE A 105 1.41 -13.89 -7.64
C PHE A 105 1.42 -13.69 -6.12
N MET A 106 1.53 -12.45 -5.64
CA MET A 106 1.46 -12.08 -4.22
C MET A 106 0.03 -12.10 -3.64
N GLY A 107 -0.95 -12.66 -4.36
CA GLY A 107 -2.28 -12.94 -3.83
C GLY A 107 -3.32 -11.82 -3.97
N LEU A 108 -3.06 -10.75 -4.74
CA LEU A 108 -4.11 -9.77 -5.07
C LEU A 108 -5.15 -10.34 -6.02
N THR A 109 -6.41 -10.00 -5.77
CA THR A 109 -7.52 -10.30 -6.70
C THR A 109 -7.54 -9.32 -7.88
N PRO A 110 -8.25 -9.64 -8.98
CA PRO A 110 -8.45 -8.70 -10.09
C PRO A 110 -9.03 -7.35 -9.69
N ARG A 111 -9.86 -7.28 -8.66
CA ARG A 111 -10.35 -5.99 -8.16
C ARG A 111 -9.20 -5.14 -7.61
N GLU A 112 -8.40 -5.73 -6.73
CA GLU A 112 -7.35 -5.03 -5.99
C GLU A 112 -6.17 -4.66 -6.89
N TYR A 113 -5.63 -5.58 -7.69
CA TYR A 113 -4.47 -5.25 -8.52
C TYR A 113 -4.83 -4.26 -9.64
N ASN A 114 -6.07 -4.26 -10.14
CA ASN A 114 -6.48 -3.26 -11.13
C ASN A 114 -6.55 -1.86 -10.50
N GLU A 115 -7.06 -1.74 -9.26
CA GLU A 115 -7.06 -0.45 -8.54
C GLU A 115 -5.64 0.04 -8.21
N PHE A 116 -4.72 -0.88 -7.90
CA PHE A 116 -3.29 -0.59 -7.75
C PHE A 116 -2.70 -0.06 -9.07
N ILE A 117 -2.87 -0.80 -10.17
CA ILE A 117 -2.29 -0.47 -11.48
C ILE A 117 -2.85 0.85 -12.00
N VAL A 118 -4.15 1.09 -11.90
CA VAL A 118 -4.77 2.36 -12.35
C VAL A 118 -4.16 3.58 -11.66
N TYR A 119 -3.74 3.45 -10.40
CA TYR A 119 -3.11 4.55 -9.69
C TYR A 119 -1.62 4.70 -10.01
N TRP A 120 -0.88 3.59 -10.02
CA TRP A 120 0.58 3.61 -10.11
C TRP A 120 1.13 3.64 -11.53
N LEU A 121 0.48 2.96 -12.48
CA LEU A 121 0.95 2.85 -13.87
C LEU A 121 1.15 4.22 -14.55
N PRO A 122 0.25 5.22 -14.41
CA PRO A 122 0.46 6.53 -15.02
C PRO A 122 1.75 7.24 -14.57
N LYS A 123 2.29 6.90 -13.39
CA LYS A 123 3.54 7.46 -12.87
C LYS A 123 4.79 6.76 -13.40
N MET A 124 4.63 5.57 -13.99
CA MET A 124 5.74 4.70 -14.39
C MET A 124 5.83 4.44 -15.90
N ILE A 125 4.71 4.57 -16.64
CA ILE A 125 4.62 4.11 -18.03
C ILE A 125 5.51 4.88 -19.00
N ASP A 126 5.76 6.16 -18.73
CA ASP A 126 6.59 7.04 -19.56
C ASP A 126 8.08 7.02 -19.16
N ASN A 127 8.43 6.35 -18.06
CA ASN A 127 9.82 6.22 -17.64
C ASN A 127 10.57 5.25 -18.58
N PRO A 128 11.83 5.53 -18.96
CA PRO A 128 12.62 4.58 -19.73
C PRO A 128 12.72 3.22 -19.03
N TYR A 129 13.01 3.26 -17.73
CA TYR A 129 13.00 2.12 -16.83
C TYR A 129 12.49 2.55 -15.44
N ASN A 130 11.93 1.59 -14.71
CA ASN A 130 11.56 1.70 -13.31
C ASN A 130 12.36 0.66 -12.53
N LEU A 131 13.02 1.08 -11.46
CA LEU A 131 13.48 0.19 -10.42
C LEU A 131 12.36 0.03 -9.40
N ILE A 132 11.79 -1.17 -9.30
CA ILE A 132 10.67 -1.47 -8.41
C ILE A 132 11.15 -2.43 -7.32
N SER A 133 10.85 -2.14 -6.05
CA SER A 133 11.10 -3.03 -4.92
C SER A 133 9.89 -3.06 -3.99
N PHE A 134 9.43 -4.27 -3.62
CA PHE A 134 8.31 -4.45 -2.70
C PHE A 134 8.81 -4.50 -1.26
N GLN A 135 8.44 -3.50 -0.47
CA GLN A 135 8.91 -3.29 0.89
C GLN A 135 8.02 -4.06 1.86
N HIS A 136 8.64 -4.90 2.71
CA HIS A 136 7.94 -5.65 3.75
C HIS A 136 8.21 -5.07 5.14
N GLU A 137 9.21 -5.59 5.87
CA GLU A 137 9.48 -5.22 7.26
C GLU A 137 9.73 -3.71 7.45
N THR A 138 10.46 -3.08 6.53
CA THR A 138 10.70 -1.63 6.55
C THR A 138 9.37 -0.89 6.59
N TYR A 139 8.43 -1.21 5.71
CA TYR A 139 7.09 -0.60 5.70
C TYR A 139 6.25 -0.99 6.92
N THR A 140 6.14 -2.28 7.23
CA THR A 140 5.21 -2.77 8.25
C THR A 140 5.62 -2.40 9.67
N ASN A 141 6.92 -2.25 9.95
CA ASN A 141 7.42 -1.74 11.23
C ASN A 141 7.22 -0.23 11.38
N ASN A 142 7.12 0.50 10.27
CA ASN A 142 6.90 1.96 10.28
C ASN A 142 5.42 2.34 10.33
N ALA A 143 4.54 1.45 9.85
CA ALA A 143 3.10 1.61 9.85
C ALA A 143 2.47 0.35 10.46
N VAL A 144 2.42 0.26 11.79
CA VAL A 144 1.91 -0.92 12.48
C VAL A 144 0.38 -0.89 12.49
N LEU A 145 -0.24 -1.97 11.98
CA LEU A 145 -1.68 -2.16 12.03
C LEU A 145 -2.04 -3.09 13.19
N GLU A 146 -2.99 -2.65 14.02
CA GLU A 146 -3.67 -3.51 14.98
C GLU A 146 -5.14 -3.63 14.58
N ILE A 147 -5.62 -4.87 14.48
CA ILE A 147 -6.96 -5.19 13.99
C ILE A 147 -7.66 -6.10 15.00
N THR A 148 -8.90 -5.77 15.36
CA THR A 148 -9.74 -6.56 16.27
C THR A 148 -11.11 -6.81 15.65
N PRO A 149 -11.58 -8.06 15.52
CA PRO A 149 -10.85 -9.31 15.83
C PRO A 149 -9.58 -9.47 14.96
N PRO A 150 -8.57 -10.21 15.42
CA PRO A 150 -7.37 -10.43 14.63
C PRO A 150 -7.72 -11.17 13.34
N PRO A 151 -7.15 -10.79 12.19
CA PRO A 151 -7.33 -11.53 10.95
C PRO A 151 -6.60 -12.87 11.01
N ASP A 152 -7.15 -13.87 10.35
CA ASP A 152 -6.53 -15.19 10.18
C ASP A 152 -5.39 -15.14 9.15
N SER A 153 -5.50 -14.24 8.17
CA SER A 153 -4.47 -14.00 7.16
C SER A 153 -4.35 -12.52 6.82
N MET A 154 -3.12 -12.01 6.67
CA MET A 154 -2.89 -10.61 6.32
C MET A 154 -1.76 -10.46 5.33
N GLN A 155 -2.02 -9.76 4.21
CA GLN A 155 -1.02 -9.40 3.21
C GLN A 155 -0.89 -7.88 3.14
N ARG A 156 0.35 -7.38 3.19
CA ARG A 156 0.64 -5.95 3.09
C ARG A 156 1.71 -5.75 2.01
N ILE A 157 1.34 -5.14 0.89
CA ILE A 157 2.21 -4.95 -0.28
C ILE A 157 2.48 -3.47 -0.47
N PHE A 158 3.71 -3.07 -0.20
CA PHE A 158 4.11 -1.67 -0.37
C PHE A 158 5.17 -1.56 -1.46
N MET A 159 4.83 -0.91 -2.57
CA MET A 159 5.75 -0.74 -3.70
C MET A 159 6.54 0.55 -3.55
N ALA A 160 7.87 0.46 -3.42
CA ALA A 160 8.75 1.60 -3.62
C ALA A 160 9.33 1.54 -5.04
N PHE A 161 9.31 2.64 -5.79
CA PHE A 161 9.95 2.68 -7.11
C PHE A 161 10.81 3.92 -7.32
N LYS A 162 11.83 3.79 -8.17
CA LYS A 162 12.67 4.88 -8.67
C LYS A 162 12.64 4.93 -10.20
N PRO A 163 12.38 6.09 -10.83
CA PRO A 163 12.55 6.24 -12.27
C PRO A 163 14.04 6.19 -12.64
N LEU A 164 14.36 5.47 -13.71
CA LEU A 164 15.73 5.30 -14.21
C LEU A 164 15.85 5.73 -15.68
N LYS A 165 16.94 6.43 -16.00
CA LYS A 165 17.28 6.80 -17.39
C LYS A 165 17.84 5.63 -18.20
N HIS A 166 18.47 4.68 -17.53
CA HIS A 166 19.14 3.53 -18.14
C HIS A 166 18.91 2.28 -17.29
N LYS A 167 18.93 1.11 -17.93
CA LYS A 167 18.89 -0.17 -17.24
C LYS A 167 20.15 -0.34 -16.39
N ILE A 168 19.96 -0.83 -15.16
CA ILE A 168 21.03 -1.26 -14.26
C ILE A 168 20.90 -2.78 -14.02
N ASP A 169 21.93 -3.38 -13.42
CA ASP A 169 21.93 -4.77 -13.01
C ASP A 169 21.81 -4.85 -11.49
N ILE A 170 20.78 -5.53 -11.00
CA ILE A 170 20.55 -5.80 -9.59
C ILE A 170 19.97 -7.21 -9.43
N PRO A 171 20.17 -7.87 -8.28
CA PRO A 171 19.52 -9.14 -8.01
C PRO A 171 17.99 -8.98 -7.99
N GLU A 172 17.30 -9.91 -8.64
CA GLU A 172 15.84 -9.96 -8.58
C GLU A 172 15.37 -10.23 -7.16
N GLN A 173 14.38 -9.47 -6.70
CA GLN A 173 13.75 -9.68 -5.41
C GLN A 173 12.99 -11.01 -5.40
N ASN A 174 13.18 -11.83 -4.35
CA ASN A 174 12.35 -13.00 -4.13
C ASN A 174 11.00 -12.58 -3.55
N LEU A 175 9.91 -13.03 -4.17
CA LEU A 175 8.55 -12.77 -3.70
C LEU A 175 7.93 -14.10 -3.27
N GLU A 176 7.06 -14.04 -2.26
CA GLU A 176 6.32 -15.20 -1.78
C GLU A 176 4.84 -15.07 -2.16
N PRO A 177 4.18 -16.19 -2.53
CA PRO A 177 2.74 -16.19 -2.76
C PRO A 177 2.00 -16.05 -1.42
N PHE A 178 0.79 -15.51 -1.47
CA PHE A 178 -0.08 -15.35 -0.31
C PHE A 178 -1.37 -16.16 -0.46
N LEU A 179 -1.73 -16.91 0.58
CA LEU A 179 -2.99 -17.64 0.67
C LEU A 179 -3.93 -16.93 1.64
N ARG A 180 -5.17 -16.69 1.19
CA ARG A 180 -6.24 -16.15 2.03
C ARG A 180 -6.89 -17.26 2.82
N GLU A 181 -6.92 -17.10 4.12
CA GLU A 181 -7.57 -17.99 5.08
C GLU A 181 -8.43 -17.15 6.04
N GLY A 182 -9.61 -17.68 6.40
CA GLY A 182 -10.53 -17.06 7.36
C GLY A 182 -10.84 -15.59 7.07
N PHE A 183 -10.82 -14.77 8.12
CA PHE A 183 -10.83 -13.32 8.00
C PHE A 183 -9.52 -12.83 7.40
N ALA A 184 -9.55 -12.47 6.11
CA ALA A 184 -8.40 -11.96 5.38
C ALA A 184 -8.36 -10.43 5.35
N VAL A 185 -7.17 -9.86 5.54
CA VAL A 185 -6.91 -8.42 5.40
C VAL A 185 -5.85 -8.19 4.33
N ILE A 186 -6.17 -7.31 3.37
CA ILE A 186 -5.24 -6.95 2.29
C ILE A 186 -4.96 -5.47 2.37
N GLU A 187 -3.70 -5.10 2.48
CA GLU A 187 -3.25 -3.73 2.29
C GLU A 187 -2.32 -3.65 1.08
N TRP A 188 -2.51 -2.63 0.24
CA TRP A 188 -1.47 -2.24 -0.69
C TRP A 188 -1.29 -0.73 -0.71
N GLY A 189 -0.09 -0.29 -1.06
CA GLY A 189 0.28 1.12 -1.19
C GLY A 189 1.62 1.26 -1.90
N GLY A 190 2.18 2.46 -1.91
CA GLY A 190 3.51 2.65 -2.48
C GLY A 190 4.08 4.05 -2.31
N SER A 191 5.25 4.24 -2.89
CA SER A 191 5.98 5.51 -2.88
C SER A 191 6.85 5.62 -4.13
N GLU A 192 6.83 6.79 -4.76
CA GLU A 192 7.90 7.20 -5.67
C GLU A 192 9.06 7.76 -4.85
N VAL A 193 10.24 7.16 -4.98
CA VAL A 193 11.46 7.58 -4.28
C VAL A 193 12.35 8.32 -5.27
N THR A 194 12.54 9.61 -5.05
CA THR A 194 13.50 10.43 -5.79
C THR A 194 14.79 10.58 -4.98
N ASP A 195 15.94 10.58 -5.66
CA ASP A 195 17.22 10.96 -5.06
C ASP A 195 17.35 12.48 -4.94
#